data_AF-A0A4Y7U3Q0-F1
#
_entry.id   AF-A0A4Y7U3Q0-F1
#
_cell.length_a   1.000
_cell.length_b   1.000
_cell.length_c   1.000
_cell.angle_alpha   90.00
_cell.angle_beta   90.00
_cell.angle_gamma   90.00
#
_symmetry.space_group_name_H-M   'P 1'
#
loop_
_entity.id
_entity.type
_entity.pdbx_description
1 polymer ?
#
loop_
_entity_poly.entity_id
_entity_poly.type
_entity_poly.pdbx_seq_one_letter_code
_entity_poly.pdbx_strand_id
1 'polypeptide(L)'
;KHPQALGISSEITFSEIWETISPMFDEVRTGKAVSSPDFMVPLNRNGFTEECYFDFSYSPIKKEDGEVGGILVTVIETTERKKTTEALKESNARFINNIMQAPVAMCVFRGKDFIVEIANKQMIE
;
A
#
# COMPACT_ATOMS: atom_id res chain seq x y z
N LYS A 1 -4.24 -13.72 14.31
CA LYS A 1 -5.37 -13.40 15.22
C LYS A 1 -6.55 -14.36 15.05
N HIS A 2 -6.75 -14.96 13.88
CA HIS A 2 -7.54 -16.18 13.77
C HIS A 2 -6.93 -17.31 14.61
N PRO A 3 -7.74 -18.16 15.27
CA PRO A 3 -9.21 -18.15 15.30
C PRO A 3 -9.84 -17.23 16.37
N GLN A 4 -9.08 -16.77 17.36
CA GLN A 4 -9.60 -16.12 18.57
C GLN A 4 -10.35 -14.80 18.32
N ALA A 5 -10.12 -14.16 17.18
CA ALA A 5 -10.79 -12.91 16.79
C ALA A 5 -12.30 -13.06 16.49
N LEU A 6 -12.77 -14.28 16.15
CA LEU A 6 -14.15 -14.47 15.74
C LEU A 6 -15.12 -14.14 16.89
N GLY A 7 -16.06 -13.23 16.66
CA GLY A 7 -17.03 -12.78 17.66
C GLY A 7 -16.49 -11.76 18.67
N ILE A 8 -15.23 -11.36 18.55
CA ILE A 8 -14.61 -10.33 19.40
C ILE A 8 -14.67 -8.98 18.68
N SER A 9 -14.84 -7.89 19.45
CA SER A 9 -14.82 -6.53 18.93
C SER A 9 -13.55 -6.25 18.11
N SER A 10 -13.69 -5.53 16.99
CA SER A 10 -12.57 -5.05 16.20
C SER A 10 -11.65 -4.13 17.00
N GLU A 11 -12.19 -3.37 17.96
CA GLU A 11 -11.42 -2.51 18.88
C GLU A 11 -10.45 -3.31 19.74
N ILE A 12 -10.88 -4.48 20.23
CA ILE A 12 -10.03 -5.37 21.02
C ILE A 12 -9.09 -6.14 20.10
N THR A 13 -9.63 -6.66 18.99
CA THR A 13 -8.87 -7.50 18.05
C THR A 13 -7.77 -6.71 17.37
N PHE A 14 -7.94 -5.43 17.09
CA PHE A 14 -7.00 -4.57 16.37
C PHE A 14 -6.67 -3.31 17.18
N SER A 15 -6.53 -3.46 18.50
CA SER A 15 -6.26 -2.35 19.43
C SER A 15 -5.02 -1.56 19.05
N GLU A 16 -4.00 -2.21 18.45
CA GLU A 16 -2.76 -1.57 18.01
C GLU A 16 -2.95 -0.50 16.92
N ILE A 17 -4.05 -0.55 16.17
CA ILE A 17 -4.36 0.38 15.08
C ILE A 17 -5.74 1.01 15.23
N TRP A 18 -6.39 0.85 16.40
CA TRP A 18 -7.77 1.25 16.59
C TRP A 18 -7.99 2.74 16.36
N GLU A 19 -7.12 3.60 16.90
CA GLU A 19 -7.17 5.05 16.69
C GLU A 19 -7.10 5.45 15.22
N THR A 20 -6.42 4.64 14.41
CA THR A 20 -6.29 4.87 12.96
C THR A 20 -7.55 4.46 12.19
N ILE A 21 -8.18 3.34 12.58
CA ILE A 21 -9.32 2.79 11.82
C ILE A 21 -10.68 3.21 12.37
N SER A 22 -10.80 3.55 13.65
CA SER A 22 -12.09 3.88 14.30
C SER A 22 -12.84 5.06 13.67
N PRO A 23 -12.19 6.16 13.20
CA PRO A 23 -12.93 7.25 12.56
C PRO A 23 -13.67 6.80 11.29
N MET A 24 -13.13 5.81 10.58
CA MET A 24 -13.74 5.25 9.38
C MET A 24 -14.96 4.38 9.73
N PHE A 25 -14.95 3.71 10.89
CA PHE A 25 -16.15 3.01 11.39
C PHE A 25 -17.27 4.01 11.67
N ASP A 26 -16.94 5.16 12.27
CA ASP A 26 -17.92 6.20 12.58
C ASP A 26 -18.51 6.84 11.32
N GLU A 27 -17.68 7.09 10.31
CA GLU A 27 -18.17 7.57 9.01
C GLU A 27 -19.12 6.55 8.36
N VAL A 28 -18.80 5.25 8.40
CA VAL A 28 -19.64 4.21 7.79
C VAL A 28 -20.96 4.01 8.54
N ARG A 29 -20.99 4.25 9.85
CA ARG A 29 -22.23 4.28 10.63
C ARG A 29 -23.22 5.35 10.17
N THR A 30 -22.75 6.42 9.51
CA THR A 30 -23.64 7.41 8.88
C THR A 30 -24.27 6.94 7.57
N GLY A 31 -23.90 5.74 7.10
CA GLY A 31 -24.37 5.16 5.84
C GLY A 31 -23.48 5.46 4.63
N LYS A 32 -22.32 6.08 4.83
CA LYS A 32 -21.34 6.40 3.77
C LYS A 32 -20.22 5.36 3.72
N ALA A 33 -20.07 4.68 2.59
CA ALA A 33 -18.96 3.74 2.40
C ALA A 33 -17.60 4.46 2.39
N VAL A 34 -16.58 3.81 2.95
CA VAL A 34 -15.19 4.29 2.98
C VAL A 34 -14.30 3.23 2.33
N SER A 35 -13.36 3.66 1.50
CA SER A 35 -12.37 2.76 0.89
C SER A 35 -11.07 3.49 0.65
N SER A 36 -9.94 2.81 0.82
CA SER A 36 -8.63 3.32 0.42
C SER A 36 -7.80 2.20 -0.19
N PRO A 37 -7.18 2.45 -1.36
CA PRO A 37 -6.12 1.59 -1.88
C PRO A 37 -4.82 1.80 -1.09
N ASP A 38 -3.97 0.76 -1.07
CA ASP A 38 -2.63 0.74 -0.46
C ASP A 38 -2.57 1.41 0.94
N PHE A 39 -3.59 1.21 1.76
CA PHE A 39 -3.63 1.79 3.10
C PHE A 39 -2.61 1.10 4.00
N MET A 40 -1.66 1.88 4.51
CA MET A 40 -0.59 1.39 5.37
C MET A 40 -1.06 1.41 6.83
N VAL A 41 -0.92 0.26 7.49
CA VAL A 41 -1.08 0.14 8.95
C VAL A 41 0.07 -0.65 9.56
N PRO A 42 0.62 -0.20 10.70
CA PRO A 42 1.61 -0.96 11.45
C PRO A 42 0.90 -2.11 12.18
N LEU A 43 1.24 -3.36 11.85
CA LEU A 43 0.69 -4.53 12.52
C LEU A 43 1.79 -5.31 13.24
N ASN A 44 1.47 -5.79 14.44
CA ASN A 44 2.35 -6.74 15.12
C ASN A 44 2.11 -8.15 14.54
N ARG A 45 3.03 -8.61 13.71
CA ARG A 45 3.03 -9.93 13.08
C ARG A 45 4.42 -10.55 13.26
N ASN A 46 4.46 -11.84 13.55
CA ASN A 46 5.73 -12.59 13.71
C ASN A 46 6.67 -12.04 14.82
N GLY A 47 6.12 -11.35 15.83
CA GLY A 47 6.88 -10.86 16.98
C GLY A 47 7.55 -9.49 16.79
N PHE A 48 7.31 -8.82 15.67
CA PHE A 48 7.76 -7.45 15.42
C PHE A 48 6.67 -6.61 14.74
N THR A 49 6.82 -5.29 14.74
CA THR A 49 5.92 -4.38 14.03
C THR A 49 6.33 -4.31 12.57
N GLU A 50 5.42 -4.66 11.67
CA GLU A 50 5.60 -4.60 10.23
C GLU A 50 4.65 -3.58 9.61
N GLU A 51 5.12 -2.82 8.62
CA GLU A 51 4.26 -2.01 7.77
C GLU A 51 3.51 -2.93 6.80
N CYS A 52 2.20 -3.04 6.98
CA CYS A 52 1.34 -3.81 6.11
C CYS A 52 0.46 -2.89 5.28
N TYR A 53 0.30 -3.21 4.00
CA TYR A 53 -0.50 -2.42 3.06
C TYR A 53 -1.75 -3.21 2.67
N PHE A 54 -2.90 -2.55 2.66
CA PHE A 54 -4.18 -3.16 2.31
C PHE A 54 -5.00 -2.28 1.37
N ASP A 55 -5.56 -2.89 0.33
CA ASP A 55 -6.73 -2.34 -0.34
C ASP A 55 -7.93 -2.69 0.54
N PHE A 56 -8.52 -1.71 1.23
CA PHE A 56 -9.65 -1.95 2.14
C PHE A 56 -10.90 -1.18 1.73
N SER A 57 -12.06 -1.74 2.09
CA SER A 57 -13.34 -1.06 2.04
C SER A 57 -14.21 -1.44 3.24
N TYR A 58 -14.84 -0.42 3.82
CA TYR A 58 -15.93 -0.52 4.78
C TYR A 58 -17.24 -0.12 4.10
N SER A 59 -18.17 -1.06 4.02
CA SER A 59 -19.48 -0.88 3.41
C SER A 59 -20.59 -1.03 4.45
N PRO A 60 -21.54 -0.09 4.55
CA PRO A 60 -22.62 -0.18 5.51
C PRO A 60 -23.60 -1.29 5.09
N ILE A 61 -23.97 -2.14 6.04
CA ILE A 61 -25.06 -3.11 5.88
C ILE A 61 -26.32 -2.48 6.44
N LYS A 62 -27.26 -2.14 5.55
CA LYS A 62 -28.53 -1.50 5.92
C LYS A 62 -29.57 -2.55 6.33
N LYS A 63 -30.33 -2.24 7.37
CA LYS A 63 -31.54 -2.96 7.78
C LYS A 63 -32.73 -2.54 6.89
N GLU A 64 -33.87 -3.20 7.09
CA GLU A 64 -35.13 -2.90 6.38
C GLU A 64 -35.64 -1.47 6.67
N ASP A 65 -35.35 -0.92 7.84
CA ASP A 65 -35.71 0.46 8.24
C ASP A 65 -34.77 1.53 7.67
N GLY A 66 -33.71 1.13 6.95
CA GLY A 66 -32.70 2.02 6.39
C GLY A 66 -31.54 2.34 7.33
N GLU A 67 -31.60 1.93 8.60
CA GLU A 67 -30.53 2.13 9.57
C GLU A 67 -29.34 1.19 9.31
N VAL A 68 -28.14 1.64 9.68
CA VAL A 68 -26.92 0.82 9.55
C VAL A 68 -26.89 -0.22 10.67
N GLY A 69 -27.08 -1.50 10.31
CA GLY A 69 -27.07 -2.63 11.24
C GLY A 69 -25.72 -3.33 11.39
N GLY A 70 -24.78 -3.05 10.49
CA GLY A 70 -23.44 -3.63 10.52
C GLY A 70 -22.52 -3.01 9.49
N ILE A 71 -21.27 -3.43 9.52
CA ILE A 71 -20.24 -2.96 8.58
C ILE A 71 -19.62 -4.21 7.95
N LEU A 72 -19.69 -4.29 6.62
CA LEU A 72 -18.93 -5.27 5.85
C LEU A 72 -17.53 -4.70 5.61
N VAL A 73 -16.52 -5.45 6.03
CA VAL A 73 -15.12 -5.14 5.78
C VAL A 73 -14.57 -6.07 4.72
N THR A 74 -14.06 -5.52 3.62
CA THR A 74 -13.28 -6.28 2.64
C THR A 74 -11.85 -5.77 2.66
N VAL A 75 -10.88 -6.68 2.79
CA VAL A 75 -9.46 -6.36 2.77
C VAL A 75 -8.73 -7.28 1.80
N ILE A 76 -7.83 -6.71 1.01
CA ILE A 76 -6.87 -7.44 0.20
C ILE A 76 -5.49 -6.93 0.62
N GLU A 77 -4.62 -7.84 1.07
CA GLU A 77 -3.25 -7.48 1.41
C GLU A 77 -2.43 -7.22 0.15
N THR A 78 -1.78 -6.06 0.10
CA THR A 78 -0.97 -5.58 -1.02
C THR A 78 0.48 -5.30 -0.63
N THR A 79 0.88 -5.65 0.59
CA THR A 79 2.23 -5.48 1.17
C THR A 79 3.33 -5.92 0.21
N GLU A 80 3.29 -7.17 -0.28
CA GLU A 80 4.32 -7.71 -1.17
C GLU A 80 4.37 -7.01 -2.53
N ARG A 81 3.20 -6.66 -3.08
CA ARG A 81 3.09 -5.87 -4.31
C ARG A 81 3.77 -4.50 -4.14
N LYS A 82 3.52 -3.84 -3.00
CA LYS A 82 4.09 -2.53 -2.67
C LYS A 82 5.60 -2.58 -2.52
N LYS A 83 6.10 -3.51 -1.68
CA LYS A 83 7.53 -3.74 -1.46
C LYS A 83 8.27 -4.04 -2.77
N THR A 84 7.70 -4.90 -3.62
CA THR A 84 8.30 -5.24 -4.92
C THR A 84 8.39 -4.01 -5.83
N THR A 85 7.33 -3.20 -5.87
CA THR A 85 7.30 -1.98 -6.69
C THR A 85 8.31 -0.94 -6.21
N GLU A 86 8.46 -0.78 -4.90
CA GLU A 86 9.43 0.14 -4.29
C GLU A 86 10.87 -0.33 -4.52
N ALA A 87 11.16 -1.61 -4.27
CA ALA A 87 12.48 -2.19 -4.53
C ALA A 87 12.90 -2.04 -6.00
N LEU A 88 11.95 -2.22 -6.95
CA LEU A 88 12.20 -2.00 -8.36
C LEU A 88 12.53 -0.54 -8.67
N LYS A 89 11.75 0.41 -8.12
CA LYS A 89 12.00 1.85 -8.29
C LYS A 89 13.36 2.25 -7.75
N GLU A 90 13.72 1.77 -6.56
CA GLU A 90 15.03 2.05 -5.97
C GLU A 90 16.17 1.44 -6.78
N SER A 91 16.02 0.20 -7.26
CA SER A 91 17.00 -0.45 -8.11
C SER A 91 17.24 0.36 -9.39
N ASN A 92 16.17 0.80 -10.04
CA ASN A 92 16.25 1.63 -11.23
C ASN A 92 16.90 2.99 -10.96
N ALA A 93 16.56 3.65 -9.85
CA ALA A 93 17.17 4.91 -9.45
C ALA A 93 18.68 4.75 -9.19
N ARG A 94 19.08 3.68 -8.50
CA ARG A 94 20.50 3.32 -8.29
C ARG A 94 21.22 3.09 -9.62
N PHE A 95 20.61 2.36 -10.54
CA PHE A 95 21.16 2.12 -11.88
C PHE A 95 21.39 3.41 -12.67
N ILE A 96 20.36 4.26 -12.75
CA ILE A 96 20.46 5.56 -13.44
C ILE A 96 21.56 6.41 -12.80
N ASN A 97 21.61 6.50 -11.47
CA ASN A 97 22.62 7.27 -10.77
C ASN A 97 24.05 6.80 -11.07
N ASN A 98 24.27 5.49 -11.09
CA ASN A 98 25.56 4.91 -11.43
C ASN A 98 26.01 5.28 -12.86
N ILE A 99 25.10 5.28 -13.83
CA ILE A 99 25.41 5.71 -15.21
C ILE A 99 25.80 7.19 -15.23
N MET A 100 25.00 8.05 -14.59
CA MET A 100 25.18 9.50 -14.63
C MET A 100 26.49 9.96 -13.98
N GLN A 101 26.97 9.27 -12.95
CA GLN A 101 28.18 9.63 -12.22
C GLN A 101 29.47 8.97 -12.74
N ALA A 102 29.35 8.01 -13.64
CA ALA A 102 30.53 7.29 -14.10
C ALA A 102 31.49 8.17 -14.90
N PRO A 103 32.82 7.96 -14.77
CA PRO A 103 33.83 8.79 -15.43
C PRO A 103 34.04 8.44 -16.91
N VAL A 104 33.16 7.64 -17.51
CA VAL A 104 33.27 7.17 -18.91
C VAL A 104 31.97 7.48 -19.66
N ALA A 105 32.07 7.78 -20.96
CA ALA A 105 30.91 8.01 -21.81
C ALA A 105 29.99 6.78 -21.83
N MET A 106 28.73 6.97 -21.43
CA MET A 106 27.71 5.91 -21.45
C MET A 106 26.38 6.43 -21.95
N CYS A 107 25.71 5.59 -22.73
CA CYS A 107 24.32 5.77 -23.12
C CYS A 107 23.56 4.44 -23.08
N VAL A 108 22.25 4.52 -22.84
CA VAL A 108 21.30 3.41 -22.91
C VAL A 108 20.31 3.73 -24.01
N PHE A 109 20.13 2.81 -24.95
CA PHE A 109 19.19 2.92 -26.07
C PHE A 109 17.95 2.04 -25.85
N ARG A 110 16.81 2.49 -26.38
CA ARG A 110 15.53 1.80 -26.28
C ARG A 110 14.94 1.47 -27.64
N GLY A 111 14.48 0.23 -27.80
CA GLY A 111 13.72 -0.23 -28.97
C GLY A 111 14.57 -0.43 -30.23
N LYS A 112 13.89 -0.87 -31.31
CA LYS A 112 14.52 -1.17 -32.60
C LYS A 112 15.13 0.04 -33.31
N ASP A 113 14.66 1.24 -32.98
CA ASP A 113 15.11 2.49 -33.60
C ASP A 113 16.24 3.16 -32.79
N PHE A 114 16.78 2.48 -31.77
CA PHE A 114 17.89 2.92 -30.92
C PHE A 114 17.73 4.36 -30.41
N ILE A 115 16.55 4.68 -29.87
CA ILE A 115 16.30 5.99 -29.28
C ILE A 115 17.10 6.09 -27.98
N VAL A 116 17.90 7.14 -27.81
CA VAL A 116 18.63 7.40 -26.56
C VAL A 116 17.63 7.62 -25.43
N GLU A 117 17.69 6.78 -24.40
CA GLU A 117 16.86 6.87 -23.19
C GLU A 117 17.63 7.50 -22.04
N ILE A 118 18.92 7.18 -21.90
CA ILE A 118 19.83 7.73 -20.90
C ILE A 118 21.15 8.05 -21.60
N ALA A 119 21.74 9.20 -21.30
CA ALA A 119 23.13 9.52 -21.66
C ALA A 119 23.74 10.34 -20.54
N ASN A 120 24.94 9.96 -20.09
CA ASN A 120 25.66 10.72 -19.08
C ASN A 120 26.41 11.91 -19.69
N LYS A 121 26.94 12.78 -18.83
CA LYS A 121 27.61 14.02 -19.24
C LYS A 121 28.77 13.75 -20.22
N GLN A 122 29.57 12.72 -19.95
CA GLN A 122 30.72 12.31 -20.75
C GLN A 122 30.36 11.83 -22.17
N MET A 123 29.11 11.44 -22.43
CA MET A 123 28.65 11.06 -23.77
C MET A 123 28.20 12.27 -24.60
N ILE A 124 27.79 13.36 -23.93
CA ILE A 124 27.21 14.55 -24.57
C ILE A 124 28.27 15.64 -24.80
N GLU A 125 29.30 15.69 -23.95
CA GLU A 125 30.47 16.59 -24.06
C GLU A 125 31.58 15.98 -24.92
#